data_AF-A0A0Q7HQM2-F1
#
_entry.id   AF-A0A0Q7HQM2-F1
#
_cell.length_a   1.000
_cell.length_b   1.000
_cell.length_c   1.000
_cell.angle_alpha   90.00
_cell.angle_beta   90.00
_cell.angle_gamma   90.00
#
_symmetry.space_group_name_H-M   'P 1'
#
loop_
_entity.id
_entity.type
_entity.pdbx_description
1 polymer ?
#
loop_
_entity_poly.entity_id
_entity_poly.type
_entity_poly.pdbx_seq_one_letter_code
_entity_poly.pdbx_strand_id
1 'polypeptide(L)'
;MTSEIEEYLSLLKKLTGATSDTDLATKLGKAKQTVSSWRRRGSIPLEVQYELAEQYGPEATPFPEIKYAVQMRERLIATTVFLSLFDEQRAELEPKDDPSRYVSWGRLFEHVELELMKAARKVREASLDGDPFAAAELVKGLLRAGKLPDVQRSIDIWIRDVEVDD
;
A
#
# COMPACT_ATOMS: atom_id res chain seq x y z
N MET A 1 0.25 33.50 -4.50
CA MET A 1 -0.06 32.16 -5.02
C MET A 1 1.22 31.37 -5.05
N THR A 2 1.31 30.31 -4.25
CA THR A 2 2.37 29.32 -4.36
C THR A 2 2.13 28.56 -5.68
N SER A 3 3.17 28.27 -6.46
CA SER A 3 3.00 27.52 -7.70
C SER A 3 2.71 26.05 -7.39
N GLU A 4 1.93 25.38 -8.26
CA GLU A 4 1.58 23.94 -8.11
C GLU A 4 2.83 23.06 -7.88
N ILE A 5 3.93 23.39 -8.56
CA ILE A 5 5.21 22.70 -8.38
C ILE A 5 5.80 22.89 -6.97
N GLU A 6 5.70 24.07 -6.35
CA GLU A 6 6.20 24.26 -4.99
C GLU A 6 5.36 23.49 -3.97
N GLU A 7 4.05 23.37 -4.18
CA GLU A 7 3.18 22.57 -3.34
C GLU A 7 3.54 21.09 -3.44
N TYR A 8 3.78 20.59 -4.66
CA TYR A 8 4.21 19.23 -4.89
C TYR A 8 5.60 18.96 -4.27
N LEU A 9 6.59 19.82 -4.49
CA LEU A 9 7.90 19.67 -3.87
C LEU A 9 7.82 19.73 -2.33
N SER A 10 6.91 20.53 -1.77
CA SER A 10 6.68 20.60 -0.33
C SER A 10 6.05 19.32 0.21
N LEU A 11 5.11 18.72 -0.51
CA LEU A 11 4.54 17.40 -0.19
C LEU A 11 5.63 16.33 -0.15
N LEU A 12 6.48 16.27 -1.17
CA LEU A 12 7.57 15.28 -1.24
C LEU A 12 8.59 15.48 -0.11
N LYS A 13 8.90 16.73 0.28
CA LYS A 13 9.75 17.01 1.45
C LYS A 13 9.14 16.48 2.74
N LYS A 14 7.84 16.68 2.95
CA LYS A 14 7.14 16.15 4.13
C LYS A 14 7.21 14.62 4.19
N LEU A 15 6.93 13.95 3.07
CA LEU A 15 6.93 12.49 2.99
C LEU A 15 8.32 11.88 3.22
N THR A 16 9.35 12.50 2.66
CA THR A 16 10.74 12.01 2.75
C THR A 16 11.45 12.49 4.02
N GLY A 17 10.88 13.47 4.72
CA GLY A 17 11.56 14.21 5.80
C GLY A 17 12.74 15.05 5.28
N ALA A 18 12.74 15.43 4.01
CA ALA A 18 13.78 16.28 3.45
C ALA A 18 13.64 17.74 3.91
N THR A 19 14.75 18.38 4.22
CA THR A 19 14.77 19.78 4.70
C THR A 19 15.22 20.78 3.64
N SER A 20 15.84 20.31 2.56
CA SER A 20 16.32 21.13 1.44
C SER A 20 16.08 20.44 0.10
N ASP A 21 16.23 21.15 -1.01
CA ASP A 21 16.09 20.56 -2.34
C ASP A 21 17.21 19.56 -2.66
N THR A 22 18.42 19.82 -2.18
CA THR A 22 19.57 18.92 -2.34
C THR A 22 19.35 17.61 -1.56
N ASP A 23 18.83 17.74 -0.33
CA ASP A 23 18.44 16.61 0.51
C ASP A 23 17.29 15.83 -0.13
N LEU A 24 16.26 16.52 -0.62
CA LEU A 24 15.15 15.91 -1.35
C LEU A 24 15.66 15.12 -2.55
N ALA A 25 16.48 15.73 -3.43
CA ALA A 25 17.04 15.04 -4.58
C ALA A 25 17.79 13.76 -4.17
N THR A 26 18.55 13.83 -3.07
CA THR A 26 19.30 12.67 -2.54
C THR A 26 18.35 11.57 -2.05
N LYS A 27 17.33 11.91 -1.26
CA LYS A 27 16.34 10.94 -0.75
C LYS A 27 15.49 10.30 -1.85
N LEU A 28 15.23 11.05 -2.93
CA LEU A 28 14.54 10.56 -4.12
C LEU A 28 15.46 9.77 -5.08
N GLY A 29 16.75 9.61 -4.76
CA GLY A 29 17.71 8.95 -5.65
C GLY A 29 17.95 9.68 -6.97
N LYS A 30 17.74 11.00 -7.03
CA LYS A 30 17.92 11.83 -8.22
C LYS A 30 19.16 12.72 -8.12
N ALA A 31 19.66 13.17 -9.27
CA ALA A 31 20.76 14.15 -9.30
C ALA A 31 20.36 15.47 -8.61
N LYS A 32 21.32 16.14 -7.95
CA LYS A 32 21.09 17.37 -7.17
C LYS A 32 20.37 18.49 -7.95
N GLN A 33 20.64 18.58 -9.26
CA GLN A 33 20.06 19.57 -10.15
C GLN A 33 18.63 19.26 -10.63
N THR A 34 18.14 18.04 -10.39
CA THR A 34 16.84 17.58 -10.88
C THR A 34 15.68 18.39 -10.31
N VAL A 35 15.68 18.65 -8.99
CA VAL A 35 14.62 19.46 -8.34
C VAL A 35 14.59 20.89 -8.89
N SER A 36 15.77 21.50 -9.11
CA SER A 36 15.87 22.82 -9.73
C SER A 36 15.32 22.81 -11.17
N SER A 37 15.60 21.75 -11.93
CA SER A 37 15.08 21.57 -13.28
C SER A 37 13.55 21.41 -13.30
N TRP A 38 12.95 20.68 -12.37
CA TRP A 38 11.49 20.58 -12.25
C TRP A 38 10.85 21.93 -11.92
N ARG A 39 11.43 22.66 -10.97
CA ARG A 39 10.97 24.01 -10.62
C ARG A 39 10.98 24.96 -11.82
N ARG A 40 12.07 24.97 -12.60
CA ARG A 40 12.17 25.80 -13.82
C ARG A 40 11.14 25.42 -14.89
N ARG A 41 10.82 24.13 -15.00
CA ARG A 41 9.78 23.63 -15.91
C ARG A 41 8.36 23.91 -15.41
N GLY A 42 8.20 24.15 -14.12
CA GLY A 42 6.89 24.24 -13.48
C GLY A 42 6.20 22.90 -13.26
N SER A 43 6.90 21.77 -13.46
CA SER A 43 6.31 20.43 -13.37
C SER A 43 7.36 19.34 -13.12
N ILE A 44 6.89 18.22 -12.54
CA ILE A 44 7.61 16.94 -12.47
C ILE A 44 7.17 16.09 -13.67
N PRO A 45 8.07 15.46 -14.44
CA PRO A 45 7.71 14.56 -15.54
C PRO A 45 6.77 13.45 -15.08
N LEU A 46 5.78 13.11 -15.91
CA LEU A 46 4.71 12.17 -15.54
C LEU A 46 5.25 10.81 -15.08
N GLU A 47 6.27 10.29 -15.76
CA GLU A 47 6.92 9.03 -15.43
C GLU A 47 7.51 9.06 -14.02
N VAL A 48 8.11 10.19 -13.65
CA VAL A 48 8.65 10.39 -12.29
C VAL A 48 7.54 10.52 -11.27
N GLN A 49 6.41 11.15 -11.62
CA GLN A 49 5.27 11.20 -10.69
C GLN A 49 4.72 9.81 -10.37
N TYR A 50 4.62 8.94 -11.39
CA TYR A 50 4.29 7.54 -11.18
C TYR A 50 5.34 6.85 -10.32
N GLU A 51 6.63 6.93 -10.66
CA GLU A 51 7.71 6.33 -9.88
C GLU A 51 7.67 6.76 -8.39
N LEU A 52 7.42 8.04 -8.12
CA LEU A 52 7.32 8.57 -6.75
C LEU A 52 6.07 8.06 -6.03
N ALA A 53 4.91 8.10 -6.68
CA ALA A 53 3.68 7.55 -6.12
C ALA A 53 3.80 6.03 -5.89
N GLU A 54 4.56 5.36 -6.74
CA GLU A 54 4.84 3.95 -6.63
C GLU A 54 5.76 3.62 -5.44
N GLN A 55 6.76 4.44 -5.21
CA GLN A 55 7.74 4.27 -4.14
C GLN A 55 7.21 4.69 -2.77
N TYR A 56 6.57 5.85 -2.68
CA TYR A 56 6.16 6.46 -1.40
C TYR A 56 4.67 6.31 -1.11
N GLY A 57 3.91 5.73 -2.04
CA GLY A 57 2.48 5.53 -1.94
C GLY A 57 1.66 6.63 -2.63
N PRO A 58 0.33 6.44 -2.68
CA PRO A 58 -0.61 7.34 -3.35
C PRO A 58 -0.60 8.77 -2.79
N GLU A 59 -0.10 8.97 -1.57
CA GLU A 59 0.06 10.29 -0.96
C GLU A 59 1.20 11.11 -1.58
N ALA A 60 2.12 10.48 -2.33
CA ALA A 60 3.23 11.16 -2.98
C ALA A 60 2.86 11.85 -4.29
N THR A 61 1.58 11.91 -4.64
CA THR A 61 1.11 12.65 -5.80
C THR A 61 -0.11 13.51 -5.44
N PRO A 62 -0.16 14.77 -5.90
CA PRO A 62 -1.37 15.58 -5.78
C PRO A 62 -2.43 15.22 -6.83
N PHE A 63 -2.09 14.40 -7.83
CA PHE A 63 -2.95 14.09 -8.97
C PHE A 63 -3.89 12.91 -8.67
N PRO A 64 -5.22 13.10 -8.71
CA PRO A 64 -6.19 12.07 -8.36
C PRO A 64 -6.07 10.78 -9.18
N GLU A 65 -5.70 10.88 -10.45
CA GLU A 65 -5.62 9.75 -11.38
C GLU A 65 -4.48 8.81 -11.02
N ILE A 66 -3.31 9.38 -10.72
CA ILE A 66 -2.13 8.61 -10.26
C ILE A 66 -2.41 8.02 -8.88
N LYS A 67 -3.02 8.82 -7.99
CA LYS A 67 -3.42 8.38 -6.65
C LYS A 67 -4.32 7.15 -6.73
N TYR A 68 -5.36 7.22 -7.56
CA TYR A 68 -6.31 6.13 -7.77
C TYR A 68 -5.62 4.89 -8.34
N ALA A 69 -4.77 5.04 -9.35
CA ALA A 69 -4.06 3.91 -9.97
C ALA A 69 -3.18 3.15 -8.96
N VAL A 70 -2.42 3.86 -8.12
CA VAL A 70 -1.58 3.24 -7.09
C VAL A 70 -2.43 2.59 -6.00
N GLN A 71 -3.49 3.25 -5.54
CA GLN A 71 -4.43 2.69 -4.55
C GLN A 71 -5.08 1.41 -5.05
N MET A 72 -5.54 1.37 -6.30
CA MET A 72 -6.15 0.18 -6.89
C MET A 72 -5.17 -0.99 -6.95
N ARG A 73 -3.89 -0.74 -7.22
CA ARG A 73 -2.85 -1.78 -7.21
C ARG A 73 -2.61 -2.30 -5.79
N GLU A 74 -2.47 -1.42 -4.80
CA GLU A 74 -2.32 -1.82 -3.39
C GLU A 74 -3.52 -2.67 -2.92
N ARG A 75 -4.74 -2.25 -3.29
CA ARG A 75 -5.96 -3.00 -3.01
C ARG A 75 -6.02 -4.35 -3.70
N LEU A 76 -5.61 -4.43 -4.97
CA LEU A 76 -5.56 -5.70 -5.69
C LEU A 76 -4.68 -6.71 -4.95
N ILE A 77 -3.49 -6.29 -4.49
CA ILE A 77 -2.59 -7.13 -3.70
C ILE A 77 -3.26 -7.55 -2.39
N ALA A 78 -3.82 -6.59 -1.64
CA ALA A 78 -4.49 -6.87 -0.36
C ALA A 78 -5.64 -7.86 -0.52
N THR A 79 -6.50 -7.68 -1.52
CA THR A 79 -7.61 -8.58 -1.85
C THR A 79 -7.10 -9.96 -2.27
N THR A 80 -6.06 -10.06 -3.08
CA THR A 80 -5.48 -11.35 -3.47
C THR A 80 -4.92 -12.11 -2.27
N VAL A 81 -4.21 -11.43 -1.36
CA VAL A 81 -3.72 -12.03 -0.12
C VAL A 81 -4.89 -12.50 0.73
N PHE A 82 -5.89 -11.64 0.94
CA PHE A 82 -7.06 -11.96 1.75
C PHE A 82 -7.84 -13.17 1.20
N LEU A 83 -8.16 -13.19 -0.09
CA LEU A 83 -8.87 -14.30 -0.72
C LEU A 83 -8.08 -15.60 -0.65
N SER A 84 -6.76 -15.54 -0.76
CA SER A 84 -5.90 -16.72 -0.58
C SER A 84 -5.98 -17.26 0.85
N LEU A 85 -5.92 -16.39 1.85
CA LEU A 85 -6.05 -16.78 3.26
C LEU A 85 -7.42 -17.35 3.57
N PHE A 86 -8.47 -16.75 3.00
CA PHE A 86 -9.83 -17.28 3.10
C PHE A 86 -9.93 -18.68 2.51
N ASP A 87 -9.37 -18.91 1.32
CA ASP A 87 -9.41 -20.23 0.68
C ASP A 87 -8.62 -21.28 1.49
N GLU A 88 -7.47 -20.90 2.07
CA GLU A 88 -6.68 -21.74 2.96
C GLU A 88 -7.43 -22.17 4.23
N GLN A 89 -8.29 -21.29 4.75
CA GLN A 89 -9.05 -21.50 5.98
C GLN A 89 -10.51 -21.88 5.72
N ARG A 90 -10.89 -22.08 4.46
CA ARG A 90 -12.28 -22.22 4.04
C ARG A 90 -13.00 -23.34 4.77
N ALA A 91 -12.35 -24.47 5.05
CA ALA A 91 -12.99 -25.58 5.73
C ALA A 91 -13.48 -25.24 7.15
N GLU A 92 -12.76 -24.36 7.85
CA GLU A 92 -13.09 -23.89 9.21
C GLU A 92 -14.07 -22.71 9.17
N LEU A 93 -14.04 -21.96 8.07
CA LEU A 93 -14.60 -20.63 7.99
C LEU A 93 -15.79 -20.48 7.04
N GLU A 94 -16.03 -21.47 6.17
CA GLU A 94 -17.17 -21.53 5.27
C GLU A 94 -18.44 -21.76 6.08
N PRO A 95 -19.36 -20.78 6.12
CA PRO A 95 -20.55 -20.92 6.91
C PRO A 95 -21.56 -21.77 6.15
N LYS A 96 -21.56 -23.07 6.41
CA LYS A 96 -22.44 -24.03 5.72
C LYS A 96 -23.92 -23.75 5.97
N ASP A 97 -24.25 -23.25 7.16
CA ASP A 97 -25.63 -23.12 7.62
C ASP A 97 -26.10 -21.66 7.81
N ASP A 98 -25.21 -20.67 7.77
CA ASP A 98 -25.56 -19.26 7.96
C ASP A 98 -24.81 -18.29 7.01
N PRO A 99 -25.42 -17.92 5.87
CA PRO A 99 -24.86 -16.92 4.96
C PRO A 99 -24.55 -15.55 5.59
N SER A 100 -25.15 -15.21 6.74
CA SER A 100 -24.87 -13.95 7.45
C SER A 100 -23.42 -13.85 7.90
N ARG A 101 -22.74 -14.98 8.09
CA ARG A 101 -21.30 -15.04 8.38
C ARG A 101 -20.43 -14.51 7.22
N TYR A 102 -20.90 -14.48 5.97
CA TYR A 102 -20.16 -13.76 4.91
C TYR A 102 -20.07 -12.25 5.16
N VAL A 103 -21.00 -11.68 5.93
CA VAL A 103 -20.94 -10.26 6.33
C VAL A 103 -19.83 -10.02 7.35
N SER A 104 -19.58 -10.97 8.27
CA SER A 104 -18.47 -10.86 9.22
C SER A 104 -17.11 -10.96 8.52
N TRP A 105 -17.03 -11.73 7.43
CA TRP A 105 -15.87 -11.77 6.53
C TRP A 105 -15.58 -10.44 5.84
N GLY A 106 -16.61 -9.76 5.33
CA GLY A 106 -16.45 -8.41 4.78
C GLY A 106 -15.88 -7.44 5.81
N ARG A 107 -16.34 -7.51 7.07
CA ARG A 107 -15.83 -6.68 8.18
C ARG A 107 -14.40 -7.02 8.58
N LEU A 108 -14.01 -8.29 8.50
CA LEU A 108 -12.61 -8.68 8.68
C LEU A 108 -11.75 -8.02 7.61
N PHE A 109 -12.15 -8.15 6.34
CA PHE A 109 -11.42 -7.53 5.24
C PHE A 109 -11.23 -6.04 5.49
N GLU A 110 -12.29 -5.31 5.87
CA GLU A 110 -12.18 -3.88 6.21
C GLU A 110 -11.17 -3.60 7.32
N HIS A 111 -11.05 -4.49 8.32
CA HIS A 111 -10.06 -4.35 9.40
C HIS A 111 -8.63 -4.67 8.95
N VAL A 112 -8.43 -5.69 8.12
CA VAL A 112 -7.08 -6.11 7.70
C VAL A 112 -6.60 -5.41 6.43
N GLU A 113 -7.49 -4.82 5.62
CA GLU A 113 -7.19 -4.20 4.33
C GLU A 113 -6.07 -3.17 4.50
N LEU A 114 -6.19 -2.29 5.51
CA LEU A 114 -5.20 -1.24 5.75
C LEU A 114 -3.81 -1.83 6.07
N GLU A 115 -3.75 -2.88 6.89
CA GLU A 115 -2.48 -3.52 7.25
C GLU A 115 -1.89 -4.33 6.08
N LEU A 116 -2.74 -4.97 5.28
CA LEU A 116 -2.33 -5.65 4.05
C LEU A 116 -1.83 -4.66 3.00
N MET A 117 -2.48 -3.50 2.84
CA MET A 117 -2.01 -2.43 1.95
C MET A 117 -0.64 -1.88 2.40
N LYS A 118 -0.44 -1.68 3.71
CA LYS A 118 0.87 -1.28 4.26
C LYS A 118 1.94 -2.36 4.01
N ALA A 119 1.60 -3.63 4.17
CA ALA A 119 2.50 -4.75 3.89
C ALA A 119 2.86 -4.83 2.40
N ALA A 120 1.86 -4.69 1.52
CA ALA A 120 2.03 -4.65 0.07
C ALA A 120 3.00 -3.54 -0.36
N ARG A 121 2.87 -2.34 0.24
CA ARG A 121 3.78 -1.21 0.00
C ARG A 121 5.23 -1.55 0.35
N LYS A 122 5.47 -2.13 1.53
CA LYS A 122 6.82 -2.54 1.98
C LYS A 122 7.44 -3.62 1.12
N VAL A 123 6.65 -4.64 0.75
CA VAL A 123 7.14 -5.77 -0.06
C VAL A 123 7.51 -5.32 -1.46
N ARG A 124 6.75 -4.38 -2.02
CA ARG A 124 7.01 -3.86 -3.34
C ARG A 124 8.33 -3.10 -3.45
N GLU A 125 8.76 -2.40 -2.41
CA GLU A 125 10.12 -1.83 -2.37
C GLU A 125 11.20 -2.91 -2.61
N ALA A 126 10.89 -4.17 -2.31
CA ALA A 126 11.77 -5.32 -2.52
C ALA A 126 11.45 -6.16 -3.77
N SER A 127 10.31 -5.97 -4.43
CA SER A 127 9.90 -6.76 -5.62
C SER A 127 10.16 -5.95 -6.90
N LEU A 128 11.06 -6.47 -7.75
CA LEU A 128 11.68 -5.73 -8.86
C LEU A 128 10.75 -5.49 -10.07
N ASP A 129 9.63 -6.20 -10.16
CA ASP A 129 8.88 -6.29 -11.43
C ASP A 129 7.47 -5.65 -11.41
N GLY A 130 7.04 -5.09 -10.27
CA GLY A 130 5.73 -4.42 -10.18
C GLY A 130 4.50 -5.33 -10.38
N ASP A 131 4.70 -6.64 -10.47
CA ASP A 131 3.64 -7.64 -10.58
C ASP A 131 2.86 -7.76 -9.25
N PRO A 132 1.56 -7.43 -9.22
CA PRO A 132 0.75 -7.53 -8.01
C PRO A 132 0.62 -8.97 -7.48
N PHE A 133 0.68 -9.99 -8.34
CA PHE A 133 0.55 -11.38 -7.89
C PHE A 133 1.82 -11.88 -7.21
N ALA A 134 2.99 -11.57 -7.77
CA ALA A 134 4.27 -11.83 -7.12
C ALA A 134 4.37 -11.09 -5.77
N ALA A 135 3.91 -9.83 -5.71
CA ALA A 135 3.86 -9.09 -4.45
C ALA A 135 2.92 -9.74 -3.42
N ALA A 136 1.75 -10.23 -3.85
CA ALA A 136 0.82 -10.93 -2.98
C ALA A 136 1.43 -12.23 -2.40
N GLU A 137 2.14 -13.02 -3.21
CA GLU A 137 2.83 -14.22 -2.73
C GLU A 137 3.93 -13.91 -1.71
N LEU A 138 4.69 -12.83 -1.91
CA LEU A 138 5.67 -12.36 -0.94
C LEU A 138 5.01 -11.91 0.37
N VAL A 139 3.91 -11.16 0.31
CA VAL A 139 3.14 -10.77 1.51
C VAL A 139 2.63 -12.01 2.26
N LYS A 140 2.08 -13.01 1.55
CA LYS A 140 1.68 -14.29 2.14
C LYS A 140 2.85 -15.01 2.82
N GLY A 141 4.00 -15.08 2.15
CA GLY A 141 5.22 -15.66 2.71
C GLY A 141 5.65 -14.98 4.01
N LEU A 142 5.60 -13.64 4.05
CA LEU A 142 5.91 -12.87 5.26
C LEU A 142 4.90 -13.10 6.38
N LEU A 143 3.60 -13.20 6.06
CA LEU A 143 2.57 -13.51 7.04
C LEU A 143 2.81 -14.87 7.68
N ARG A 144 3.02 -15.91 6.86
CA ARG A 144 3.31 -17.28 7.33
C ARG A 144 4.60 -17.37 8.15
N ALA A 145 5.58 -16.53 7.84
CA ALA A 145 6.82 -16.42 8.62
C ALA A 145 6.68 -15.60 9.92
N GLY A 146 5.47 -15.14 10.27
CA GLY A 146 5.20 -14.32 11.44
C GLY A 146 5.81 -12.91 11.37
N LYS A 147 6.12 -12.42 10.17
CA LYS A 147 6.74 -11.11 9.93
C LYS A 147 5.71 -9.98 9.78
N LEU A 148 4.42 -10.30 9.78
CA LEU A 148 3.30 -9.36 9.75
C LEU A 148 2.40 -9.52 10.99
N PRO A 149 2.91 -9.22 12.20
CA PRO A 149 2.21 -9.50 13.46
C PRO A 149 0.89 -8.72 13.61
N ASP A 150 0.78 -7.53 13.01
CA ASP A 150 -0.45 -6.73 13.08
C ASP A 150 -1.57 -7.36 12.23
N VAL A 151 -1.23 -7.89 11.05
CA VAL A 151 -2.18 -8.65 10.21
C VAL A 151 -2.59 -9.93 10.93
N GLN A 152 -1.62 -10.67 11.49
CA GLN A 152 -1.90 -11.90 12.23
C GLN A 152 -2.82 -11.65 13.42
N ARG A 153 -2.53 -10.61 14.22
CA ARG A 153 -3.37 -10.23 15.37
C ARG A 153 -4.80 -9.94 14.95
N SER A 154 -5.02 -9.21 13.86
CA SER A 154 -6.36 -8.90 13.37
C SER A 154 -7.12 -10.15 12.93
N ILE A 155 -6.43 -11.11 12.30
CA ILE A 155 -7.00 -12.42 11.97
C ILE A 155 -7.35 -13.20 13.25
N ASP A 156 -6.44 -13.26 14.22
CA ASP A 156 -6.63 -13.99 15.48
C ASP A 156 -7.78 -13.43 16.33
N ILE A 157 -7.91 -12.10 16.41
CA ILE A 157 -9.03 -11.43 17.08
C ILE A 157 -10.34 -11.85 16.43
N TRP A 158 -10.37 -11.83 15.10
CA TRP A 158 -11.58 -12.17 14.37
C TRP A 158 -11.97 -13.64 14.50
N ILE A 159 -11.02 -14.58 14.41
CA ILE A 159 -11.31 -16.02 14.60
C ILE A 159 -11.96 -16.22 15.97
N ARG A 160 -11.41 -15.59 17.02
CA ARG A 160 -11.99 -15.65 18.37
C ARG A 160 -13.37 -15.03 18.45
N ASP A 161 -13.59 -13.88 17.84
CA ASP A 161 -14.90 -13.21 17.87
C ASP A 161 -15.98 -14.03 17.16
N VAL A 162 -15.64 -14.77 16.11
CA VAL A 162 -16.57 -15.71 15.45
C VAL A 162 -16.86 -16.94 16.30
N GLU A 163 -15.89 -17.42 17.10
CA GLU A 163 -16.08 -18.55 18.02
C GLU A 163 -16.90 -18.21 19.28
N VAL A 164 -17.00 -16.93 19.66
CA VAL A 164 -17.71 -16.48 20.88
C VAL A 164 -19.21 -16.23 20.65
N ASP A 165 -19.63 -16.04 19.40
CA ASP A 165 -21.04 -15.91 19.02
C ASP A 165 -21.76 -17.27 18.82
N ASP A 166 -21.09 -18.40 19.12
CA ASP A 166 -21.62 -19.78 19.17
C ASP A 166 -22.00 -20.24 20.60
#